data_AF-A0A4V2QWG5-F1
#
_entry.id   AF-A0A4V2QWG5-F1
#
_cell.length_a   1.000
_cell.length_b   1.000
_cell.length_c   1.000
_cell.angle_alpha   90.00
_cell.angle_beta   90.00
_cell.angle_gamma   90.00
#
_symmetry.space_group_name_H-M   'P 1'
#
loop_
_entity.id
_entity.type
_entity.pdbx_description
1 polymer ?
#
loop_
_entity_poly.entity_id
_entity_poly.type
_entity_poly.pdbx_seq_one_letter_code
_entity_poly.pdbx_strand_id
1 'polypeptide(L)'
;MYVELVSKAEKGEPADAARVATARAKAPICLETLSDFLGDGAWLAGDRLTLADLHVAPMLDYFLMVPEGQEMFSKKANLAEWRQRVSGRESIQITFSTK
;
A
#
# COMPACT_ATOMS: atom_id res chain seq x y z
N MET A 1 -4.79 6.30 -6.52
CA MET A 1 -5.67 6.86 -5.48
C MET A 1 -5.01 8.03 -4.78
N TYR A 2 -3.85 7.85 -4.13
CA TYR A 2 -3.09 8.93 -3.45
C TYR A 2 -3.01 10.26 -4.21
N VAL A 3 -2.56 10.26 -5.48
CA VAL A 3 -2.37 11.49 -6.25
C VAL A 3 -3.68 12.30 -6.35
N GLU A 4 -4.77 11.64 -6.73
CA GLU A 4 -6.05 12.30 -6.97
C GLU A 4 -6.78 12.68 -5.68
N LEU A 5 -6.66 11.86 -4.62
CA LEU A 5 -7.48 11.99 -3.42
C LEU A 5 -6.77 12.66 -2.23
N VAL A 6 -5.43 12.69 -2.23
CA VAL A 6 -4.61 13.28 -1.16
C VAL A 6 -3.77 14.41 -1.71
N SER A 7 -2.85 14.11 -2.65
CA SER A 7 -1.88 15.11 -3.12
C SER A 7 -2.53 16.32 -3.81
N LYS A 8 -3.55 16.11 -4.64
CA LYS A 8 -4.31 17.21 -5.26
C LYS A 8 -5.16 17.97 -4.25
N ALA A 9 -5.80 17.27 -3.32
CA ALA A 9 -6.60 17.89 -2.27
C ALA A 9 -5.75 18.84 -1.41
N GLU A 10 -4.53 18.43 -1.02
CA GLU A 10 -3.57 19.28 -0.31
C GLU A 10 -3.18 20.54 -1.07
N LYS A 11 -3.20 20.50 -2.42
CA LYS A 11 -2.89 21.63 -3.30
C LYS A 11 -4.12 22.47 -3.67
N GLY A 12 -5.32 22.09 -3.23
CA GLY A 12 -6.57 22.73 -3.66
C GLY A 12 -6.96 22.45 -5.11
N GLU A 13 -6.40 21.39 -5.72
CA GLU A 13 -6.70 20.98 -7.09
C GLU A 13 -7.88 19.98 -7.12
N PRO A 14 -8.78 20.05 -8.12
CA PRO A 14 -9.85 19.09 -8.26
C PRO A 14 -9.34 17.70 -8.67
N ALA A 15 -9.92 16.67 -8.07
CA ALA A 15 -9.67 15.28 -8.45
C ALA A 15 -10.29 14.95 -9.82
N ASP A 16 -9.62 14.10 -10.58
CA ASP A 16 -10.18 13.51 -11.80
C ASP A 16 -11.03 12.28 -11.43
N ALA A 17 -12.34 12.42 -11.57
CA ALA A 17 -13.31 11.38 -11.21
C ALA A 17 -13.11 10.06 -11.98
N ALA A 18 -12.71 10.11 -13.25
CA ALA A 18 -12.50 8.91 -14.07
C ALA A 18 -11.24 8.16 -13.63
N ARG A 19 -10.16 8.89 -13.29
CA ARG A 19 -8.93 8.30 -12.74
C ARG A 19 -9.17 7.70 -11.36
N VAL A 20 -9.95 8.37 -10.51
CA VAL A 20 -10.34 7.85 -9.19
C VAL A 20 -11.15 6.57 -9.34
N ALA A 21 -12.19 6.56 -10.18
CA ALA A 21 -13.01 5.37 -10.42
C ALA A 21 -12.18 4.17 -10.93
N THR A 22 -11.28 4.42 -11.89
CA THR A 22 -10.37 3.39 -12.40
C THR A 22 -9.46 2.83 -11.30
N ALA A 23 -8.92 3.70 -10.45
CA ALA A 23 -8.03 3.28 -9.38
C ALA A 23 -8.78 2.49 -8.30
N ARG A 24 -10.00 2.92 -7.94
CA ARG A 24 -10.89 2.19 -7.02
C ARG A 24 -11.25 0.79 -7.53
N ALA A 25 -11.48 0.64 -8.83
CA ALA A 25 -11.77 -0.66 -9.43
C ALA A 25 -10.55 -1.61 -9.39
N LYS A 26 -9.33 -1.08 -9.53
CA LYS A 26 -8.09 -1.88 -9.57
C LYS A 26 -7.53 -2.21 -8.19
N ALA A 27 -7.70 -1.34 -7.20
CA ALA A 27 -7.09 -1.50 -5.89
C ALA A 27 -7.41 -2.85 -5.21
N PRO A 28 -8.66 -3.35 -5.19
CA PRO A 28 -8.97 -4.65 -4.62
C PRO A 28 -8.22 -5.80 -5.30
N ILE A 29 -8.10 -5.76 -6.64
CA ILE A 29 -7.37 -6.77 -7.43
C ILE A 29 -5.89 -6.77 -7.05
N CYS A 30 -5.27 -5.59 -6.96
CA CYS A 30 -3.87 -5.48 -6.55
C CYS A 30 -3.63 -6.00 -5.14
N LEU A 31 -4.51 -5.68 -4.19
CA LEU A 31 -4.42 -6.18 -2.81
C LEU A 31 -4.62 -7.69 -2.74
N GLU A 32 -5.53 -8.26 -3.54
CA GLU A 32 -5.70 -9.70 -3.66
C GLU A 32 -4.43 -10.35 -4.18
N THR A 33 -3.86 -9.87 -5.28
CA THR A 33 -2.62 -10.43 -5.83
C THR A 33 -1.45 -10.38 -4.83
N LEU A 34 -1.29 -9.28 -4.08
CA LEU A 34 -0.25 -9.19 -3.05
C LEU A 34 -0.50 -10.16 -1.89
N SER A 35 -1.76 -10.32 -1.48
CA SER A 35 -2.18 -11.30 -0.47
C SER A 35 -1.91 -12.72 -0.95
N ASP A 36 -2.22 -13.04 -2.21
CA ASP A 36 -1.98 -14.36 -2.80
C ASP A 36 -0.48 -14.68 -2.91
N PHE A 37 0.34 -13.69 -3.26
CA PHE A 37 1.80 -13.84 -3.28
C PHE A 37 2.38 -14.12 -1.90
N LEU A 38 1.80 -13.55 -0.84
CA LEU A 38 2.16 -13.93 0.52
C LEU A 38 1.70 -15.35 0.83
N GLY A 39 0.43 -15.68 0.55
CA GLY A 39 -0.19 -16.90 1.06
C GLY A 39 -0.03 -16.96 2.58
N ASP A 40 0.54 -18.07 3.06
CA ASP A 40 0.93 -18.29 4.47
C ASP A 40 2.39 -17.88 4.77
N GLY A 41 3.09 -17.33 3.77
CA GLY A 41 4.48 -16.92 3.83
C GLY A 41 4.70 -15.54 4.46
N ALA A 42 5.97 -15.26 4.76
CA ALA A 42 6.36 -14.01 5.41
C ALA A 42 6.74 -12.86 4.46
N TRP A 43 7.07 -13.17 3.20
CA TRP A 43 7.59 -12.22 2.22
C TRP A 43 6.98 -12.48 0.84
N LEU A 44 6.85 -11.43 0.02
CA LEU A 44 6.12 -11.48 -1.24
C LEU A 44 6.72 -12.40 -2.30
N ALA A 45 7.99 -12.77 -2.16
CA ALA A 45 8.72 -13.56 -3.15
C ALA A 45 9.44 -14.77 -2.51
N GLY A 46 8.83 -15.38 -1.49
CA GLY A 46 9.29 -16.62 -0.86
C GLY A 46 9.65 -16.47 0.61
N ASP A 47 10.74 -17.13 1.03
CA ASP A 47 11.11 -17.29 2.44
C ASP A 47 11.96 -16.14 3.02
N ARG A 48 12.42 -15.23 2.16
CA ARG A 48 13.33 -14.14 2.52
C ARG A 48 12.83 -12.80 1.98
N LEU A 49 13.20 -11.73 2.69
CA LEU A 49 13.01 -10.37 2.23
C LEU A 49 13.71 -10.17 0.88
N THR A 50 13.01 -9.58 -0.07
CA THR A 50 13.57 -9.21 -1.37
C THR A 50 13.24 -7.76 -1.74
N LEU A 51 13.71 -7.34 -2.92
CA LEU A 51 13.30 -6.06 -3.51
C LEU A 51 11.79 -5.98 -3.73
N ALA A 52 11.07 -7.10 -3.87
CA ALA A 52 9.61 -7.07 -4.02
C ALA A 52 8.95 -6.42 -2.80
N ASP A 53 9.35 -6.81 -1.59
CA ASP A 53 8.84 -6.23 -0.34
C ASP A 53 9.20 -4.76 -0.19
N LEU A 54 10.47 -4.43 -0.47
CA LEU A 54 10.99 -3.07 -0.36
C LEU A 54 10.39 -2.12 -1.40
N HIS A 55 9.93 -2.64 -2.54
CA HIS A 55 9.24 -1.88 -3.56
C HIS A 55 7.77 -1.63 -3.20
N VAL A 56 7.08 -2.65 -2.70
CA VAL A 56 5.65 -2.57 -2.37
C VAL A 56 5.39 -1.73 -1.11
N ALA A 57 6.29 -1.77 -0.13
CA ALA A 57 6.14 -1.02 1.13
C ALA A 57 5.82 0.47 0.94
N PRO A 58 6.64 1.30 0.26
CA PRO A 58 6.34 2.71 0.08
C PRO A 58 5.09 2.95 -0.79
N MET A 59 4.78 2.04 -1.74
CA MET A 59 3.54 2.14 -2.51
C MET A 59 2.31 1.98 -1.63
N LEU A 60 2.34 1.03 -0.70
CA LEU A 60 1.26 0.82 0.25
C LEU A 60 1.17 1.95 1.27
N ASP A 61 2.27 2.58 1.65
CA ASP A 61 2.24 3.73 2.56
C ASP A 61 1.45 4.90 1.98
N TYR A 62 1.66 5.24 0.69
CA TYR A 62 0.84 6.24 0.00
C TYR A 62 -0.62 5.78 -0.17
N PHE A 63 -0.84 4.49 -0.45
CA PHE A 63 -2.18 3.95 -0.58
C PHE A 63 -2.98 4.07 0.73
N LEU A 64 -2.33 3.82 1.86
CA LEU A 64 -2.91 3.91 3.19
C LEU A 64 -3.14 5.34 3.69
N MET A 65 -2.61 6.37 3.02
CA MET A 65 -3.01 7.75 3.28
C MET A 65 -4.43 8.06 2.80
N VAL A 66 -5.02 7.18 1.98
CA VAL A 66 -6.40 7.31 1.50
C VAL A 66 -7.34 6.54 2.45
N PRO A 67 -8.38 7.15 3.05
CA PRO A 67 -9.27 6.46 4.00
C PRO A 67 -9.90 5.18 3.45
N GLU A 68 -10.48 5.23 2.24
CA GLU A 68 -11.01 4.04 1.55
C GLU A 68 -9.92 3.00 1.24
N GLY A 69 -8.66 3.41 1.08
CA GLY A 69 -7.52 2.51 0.94
C GLY A 69 -7.25 1.74 2.23
N GLN A 70 -7.31 2.41 3.39
CA GLN A 70 -7.21 1.75 4.70
C GLN A 70 -8.32 0.72 4.91
N GLU A 71 -9.56 1.06 4.54
CA GLU A 71 -10.71 0.15 4.64
C GLU A 71 -10.58 -1.08 3.73
N MET A 72 -10.00 -0.92 2.54
CA MET A 72 -9.72 -2.06 1.66
C MET A 72 -8.60 -2.93 2.22
N PHE A 73 -7.54 -2.31 2.74
CA PHE A 73 -6.37 -3.00 3.28
C PHE A 73 -6.68 -3.77 4.57
N SER A 74 -7.53 -3.23 5.45
CA SER A 74 -7.88 -3.87 6.73
C SER A 74 -8.55 -5.24 6.57
N LYS A 75 -9.05 -5.56 5.38
CA LYS A 75 -9.64 -6.87 5.03
C LYS A 75 -8.60 -7.95 4.74
N LYS A 76 -7.30 -7.63 4.73
CA LYS A 76 -6.20 -8.53 4.37
C LYS A 76 -5.24 -8.70 5.55
N ALA A 77 -5.53 -9.68 6.41
CA ALA A 77 -4.77 -9.92 7.65
C ALA A 77 -3.29 -10.25 7.39
N ASN A 78 -3.00 -11.10 6.42
CA ASN A 78 -1.62 -11.46 6.04
C ASN A 78 -0.81 -10.25 5.55
N LEU A 79 -1.42 -9.33 4.80
CA LEU A 79 -0.79 -8.07 4.41
C LEU A 79 -0.53 -7.16 5.61
N ALA A 80 -1.41 -7.14 6.61
CA ALA A 80 -1.18 -6.38 7.84
C ALA A 80 0.02 -6.92 8.62
N GLU A 81 0.14 -8.25 8.76
CA GLU A 81 1.28 -8.90 9.40
C GLU A 81 2.59 -8.68 8.64
N TRP A 82 2.56 -8.83 7.31
CA TRP A 82 3.69 -8.50 6.44
C TRP A 82 4.11 -7.04 6.62
N ARG A 83 3.15 -6.11 6.64
CA ARG A 83 3.44 -4.69 6.80
C ARG A 83 4.07 -4.40 8.15
N GLN A 84 3.57 -4.99 9.24
CA GLN A 84 4.19 -4.84 10.56
C GLN A 84 5.66 -5.29 10.54
N ARG A 85 5.94 -6.43 9.88
CA ARG A 85 7.30 -6.96 9.73
C ARG A 85 8.21 -6.05 8.91
N VAL A 86 7.73 -5.53 7.78
CA VAL A 86 8.51 -4.60 6.93
C VAL A 86 8.73 -3.27 7.64
N SER A 87 7.69 -2.69 8.22
CA SER A 87 7.76 -1.41 8.93
C SER A 87 8.68 -1.50 10.15
N GLY A 88 8.80 -2.64 10.82
CA GLY A 88 9.71 -2.81 11.96
C GLY A 88 11.22 -2.75 11.61
N ARG A 89 11.58 -2.69 10.33
CA ARG A 89 12.99 -2.65 9.90
C ARG A 89 13.59 -1.26 10.04
N GLU A 90 14.80 -1.18 10.60
CA GLU A 90 15.53 0.08 10.76
C GLU A 90 15.64 0.86 9.44
N SER A 91 16.02 0.20 8.34
CA SER A 91 16.14 0.83 7.02
C SER A 91 14.84 1.50 6.55
N ILE A 92 13.68 0.95 6.93
CA ILE A 92 12.38 1.53 6.61
C ILE A 92 12.09 2.70 7.55
N GLN A 93 12.30 2.53 8.85
CA GLN A 93 12.07 3.57 9.86
C GLN A 93 12.89 4.84 9.61
N ILE A 94 14.18 4.71 9.25
CA ILE A 94 15.04 5.89 9.00
C ILE A 94 14.77 6.58 7.66
N THR A 95 14.07 5.92 6.74
CA THR A 95 13.77 6.46 5.39
C THR A 95 12.33 6.98 5.30
N PHE A 96 11.49 6.69 6.30
CA PHE A 96 10.11 7.10 6.29
C PHE A 96 10.00 8.62 6.43
N SER A 97 9.28 9.25 5.50
CA SER A 97 9.06 10.69 5.55
C SER A 97 7.92 11.00 6.53
N THR A 98 8.24 11.70 7.60
CA THR A 98 7.32 12.13 8.69
C THR A 98 6.34 13.23 8.29
N LYS A 99 5.91 13.27 7.02
CA LYS A 99 5.00 14.32 6.53
C LYS A 99 3.70 14.36 7.32
#